data_AF-A0A2N0ZIH6-F1
#
_entry.id   AF-A0A2N0ZIH6-F1
#
_cell.length_a   1.000
_cell.length_b   1.000
_cell.length_c   1.000
_cell.angle_alpha   90.00
_cell.angle_beta   90.00
_cell.angle_gamma   90.00
#
_symmetry.space_group_name_H-M   'P 1'
#
loop_
_entity.id
_entity.type
_entity.pdbx_description
1 polymer ?
#
loop_
_entity_poly.entity_id
_entity_poly.type
_entity_poly.pdbx_seq_one_letter_code
_entity_poly.pdbx_strand_id
1 'polypeptide(L)'
;MEISIYIFGRRLFPMALINVAKARILCPICGKPDWCMVSEDGKLALCQRIANDHPNKKGGWWHSLSSDPIKSHKKRERREKAPLYILNGIYREILKVFPLSDDHYLALRKRGLTSEEIYMHGYRSLPVERYQGIKKLEQIFKGYDLDRLFGSIPGICKRKGKNGGSYWWIQGGSGIIIPVLTIDKEVAGLQVRLDNPTSNTKYLNLSTDGYDKGTSCGILTHVALPSTLKTNDIWITEGTIKANVIMSRLQASAIGISGVAGWHDVLEIIRNIHKKHDISEGNIIIAFDADYEQKEQVFYHMAEMYKVIENEFNQNQYPIYFATWDIRKGKGIDDYVISGGFPLFVDMEEIQKKNGFKYL
;
A
#
# COMPACT_ATOMS: atom_id res chain seq x y z
N MET A 1 -24.53 8.94 -11.07
CA MET A 1 -24.21 10.26 -11.67
C MET A 1 -24.08 10.07 -13.17
N GLU A 2 -25.01 10.59 -13.94
CA GLU A 2 -24.93 10.63 -15.40
C GLU A 2 -23.85 11.64 -15.81
N ILE A 3 -22.74 11.16 -16.37
CA ILE A 3 -21.69 12.03 -16.89
C ILE A 3 -21.90 12.10 -18.39
N SER A 4 -22.28 13.27 -18.91
CA SER A 4 -22.22 13.55 -20.35
C SER A 4 -20.76 13.64 -20.78
N ILE A 5 -20.28 12.67 -21.57
CA ILE A 5 -18.90 12.64 -22.07
C ILE A 5 -18.91 13.11 -23.53
N TYR A 6 -18.07 14.10 -23.83
CA TYR A 6 -17.80 14.56 -25.20
C TYR A 6 -16.49 13.93 -25.67
N ILE A 7 -16.55 13.13 -26.72
CA ILE A 7 -15.36 12.58 -27.41
C ILE A 7 -15.53 12.91 -28.90
N PHE A 8 -14.49 13.43 -29.55
CA PHE A 8 -14.51 13.82 -30.98
C PHE A 8 -15.60 14.85 -31.36
N GLY A 9 -15.95 15.78 -30.46
CA GLY A 9 -16.92 16.83 -30.74
C GLY A 9 -18.39 16.36 -30.85
N ARG A 10 -18.69 15.08 -30.56
CA ARG A 10 -20.06 14.56 -30.54
C ARG A 10 -20.55 14.36 -29.11
N ARG A 11 -21.80 14.78 -28.85
CA ARG A 11 -22.51 14.52 -27.60
C ARG A 11 -22.96 13.06 -27.62
N LEU A 12 -22.31 12.23 -26.81
CA LEU A 12 -22.72 10.83 -26.67
C LEU A 12 -23.70 10.73 -25.50
N PHE A 13 -24.79 9.98 -25.71
CA PHE A 13 -25.70 9.54 -24.64
C PHE A 13 -24.91 8.88 -23.51
N PRO A 14 -25.40 8.86 -22.25
CA PRO A 14 -24.65 8.33 -21.12
C PRO A 14 -24.24 6.88 -21.39
N MET A 15 -22.98 6.69 -21.79
CA MET A 15 -22.40 5.38 -21.98
C MET A 15 -21.91 4.89 -20.62
N ALA A 16 -22.52 3.82 -20.14
CA ALA A 16 -22.01 3.11 -18.98
C ALA A 16 -20.64 2.52 -19.32
N LEU A 17 -19.65 2.87 -18.50
CA LEU A 17 -18.31 2.30 -18.56
C LEU A 17 -18.21 1.20 -17.51
N ILE A 18 -17.75 0.03 -17.92
CA ILE A 18 -17.47 -1.09 -17.02
C ILE A 18 -15.96 -1.25 -16.89
N ASN A 19 -15.49 -1.36 -15.65
CA ASN A 19 -14.10 -1.72 -15.38
C ASN A 19 -13.80 -3.13 -15.96
N VAL A 20 -12.68 -3.29 -16.67
CA VAL A 20 -12.33 -4.56 -17.35
C VAL A 20 -12.22 -5.74 -16.38
N ALA A 21 -11.82 -5.50 -15.13
CA ALA A 21 -11.79 -6.52 -14.08
C ALA A 21 -13.21 -6.96 -13.69
N LYS A 22 -14.14 -6.02 -13.59
CA LYS A 22 -15.56 -6.29 -13.32
C LYS A 22 -16.22 -7.03 -14.48
N ALA A 23 -15.92 -6.63 -15.72
CA ALA A 23 -16.40 -7.26 -16.94
C ALA A 23 -15.75 -8.61 -17.28
N ARG A 24 -14.70 -9.02 -16.54
CA ARG A 24 -13.96 -10.29 -16.74
C ARG A 24 -13.29 -10.41 -18.10
N ILE A 25 -12.77 -9.30 -18.60
CA ILE A 25 -12.12 -9.19 -19.90
C ILE A 25 -10.73 -8.58 -19.76
N LEU A 26 -9.89 -8.74 -20.78
CA LEU A 26 -8.65 -7.97 -20.88
C LEU A 26 -8.94 -6.64 -21.58
N CYS A 27 -8.25 -5.57 -21.17
CA CYS A 27 -8.28 -4.31 -21.91
C CYS A 27 -7.87 -4.57 -23.37
N PRO A 28 -8.70 -4.23 -24.37
CA PRO A 28 -8.37 -4.47 -25.77
C PRO A 28 -7.13 -3.71 -26.26
N ILE A 29 -6.76 -2.63 -25.57
CA ILE A 29 -5.63 -1.77 -25.93
C ILE A 29 -4.32 -2.28 -25.33
N CYS A 30 -4.26 -2.44 -23.99
CA CYS A 30 -3.02 -2.82 -23.30
C CYS A 30 -2.94 -4.29 -22.89
N GLY A 31 -4.00 -5.07 -23.11
CA GLY A 31 -4.08 -6.49 -22.73
C GLY A 31 -4.09 -6.78 -21.23
N LYS A 32 -4.20 -5.75 -20.37
CA LYS A 32 -4.18 -5.91 -18.89
C LYS A 32 -5.59 -6.14 -18.32
N PRO A 33 -5.73 -6.91 -17.22
CA PRO A 33 -7.01 -7.29 -16.65
C PRO A 33 -7.59 -6.25 -15.66
N ASP A 34 -6.96 -5.09 -15.48
CA ASP A 34 -7.25 -4.14 -14.40
C ASP A 34 -7.12 -2.67 -14.83
N TRP A 35 -7.72 -1.78 -14.01
CA TRP A 35 -7.72 -0.31 -14.09
C TRP A 35 -8.41 0.32 -15.31
N CYS A 36 -8.32 -0.30 -16.47
CA CYS A 36 -8.98 0.17 -17.69
C CYS A 36 -10.50 0.02 -17.60
N MET A 37 -11.21 0.82 -18.39
CA MET A 37 -12.65 0.71 -18.55
C MET A 37 -13.00 0.50 -20.01
N VAL A 38 -14.10 -0.18 -20.29
CA VAL A 38 -14.69 -0.29 -21.63
C VAL A 38 -16.14 0.17 -21.59
N SER A 39 -16.64 0.72 -22.68
CA SER A 39 -18.07 0.97 -22.83
C SER A 39 -18.83 -0.35 -22.94
N GLU A 40 -20.07 -0.37 -22.43
CA GLU A 40 -20.95 -1.54 -22.53
C GLU A 40 -21.18 -2.01 -23.97
N ASP A 41 -21.21 -1.08 -24.93
CA ASP A 41 -21.36 -1.38 -26.35
C ASP A 41 -20.05 -1.87 -27.02
N GLY A 42 -18.95 -1.96 -26.26
CA GLY A 42 -17.66 -2.46 -26.72
C GLY A 42 -16.94 -1.57 -27.73
N LYS A 43 -17.38 -0.33 -27.94
CA LYS A 43 -16.80 0.58 -28.96
C LYS A 43 -15.70 1.48 -28.43
N LEU A 44 -15.60 1.66 -27.12
CA LEU A 44 -14.62 2.55 -26.50
C LEU A 44 -13.90 1.85 -25.36
N ALA A 45 -12.62 2.16 -25.21
CA ALA A 45 -11.83 1.83 -24.04
C ALA A 45 -11.19 3.09 -23.45
N LEU A 46 -11.30 3.26 -22.14
CA LEU A 46 -10.44 4.17 -21.38
C LEU A 46 -9.23 3.37 -20.89
N CYS A 47 -8.11 3.47 -21.60
CA CYS A 47 -6.88 2.76 -21.28
C CYS A 47 -6.02 3.59 -20.32
N GLN A 48 -5.66 3.02 -19.18
CA GLN A 48 -4.84 3.69 -18.16
C GLN A 48 -3.32 3.63 -18.44
N ARG A 49 -2.89 3.00 -19.54
CA ARG A 49 -1.46 2.65 -19.76
C ARG A 49 -0.91 3.01 -21.13
N ILE A 50 -1.74 3.02 -22.17
CA ILE A 50 -1.30 3.34 -23.53
C ILE A 50 -1.91 4.67 -23.91
N ALA A 51 -1.05 5.65 -24.11
CA ALA A 51 -1.42 7.01 -24.42
C ALA A 51 -1.78 7.21 -25.90
N ASN A 52 -2.64 8.20 -26.16
CA ASN A 52 -2.88 8.79 -27.47
C ASN A 52 -3.20 10.29 -27.32
N ASP A 53 -3.66 10.91 -28.39
CA ASP A 53 -4.06 12.32 -28.49
C ASP A 53 -5.43 12.63 -27.86
N HIS A 54 -6.07 11.66 -27.20
CA HIS A 54 -7.38 11.81 -26.53
C HIS A 54 -7.31 11.50 -25.03
N PRO A 55 -6.64 12.35 -24.23
CA PRO A 55 -6.56 12.18 -22.78
C PRO A 55 -7.90 12.41 -22.10
N ASN A 56 -8.14 11.67 -21.02
CA ASN A 56 -9.27 11.88 -20.13
C ASN A 56 -8.85 12.78 -18.95
N LYS A 57 -9.73 13.70 -18.54
CA LYS A 57 -9.49 14.64 -17.42
C LYS A 57 -9.23 13.97 -16.07
N LYS A 58 -9.66 12.72 -15.89
CA LYS A 58 -9.48 11.93 -14.66
C LYS A 58 -8.45 10.79 -14.81
N GLY A 59 -7.57 10.90 -15.79
CA GLY A 59 -6.54 9.90 -16.07
C GLY A 59 -6.94 8.87 -17.13
N GLY A 60 -5.93 8.39 -17.86
CA GLY A 60 -6.06 7.49 -18.99
C GLY A 60 -6.36 8.18 -20.32
N TRP A 61 -6.45 7.39 -21.38
CA TRP A 61 -6.64 7.83 -22.76
C TRP A 61 -7.77 7.07 -23.43
N TRP A 62 -8.58 7.77 -24.22
CA TRP A 62 -9.73 7.21 -24.92
C TRP A 62 -9.31 6.56 -26.23
N HIS A 63 -9.63 5.28 -26.40
CA HIS A 63 -9.39 4.54 -27.63
C HIS A 63 -10.71 4.06 -28.22
N SER A 64 -10.85 4.22 -29.53
CA SER A 64 -11.91 3.59 -30.31
C SER A 64 -11.53 2.12 -30.58
N LEU A 65 -12.48 1.21 -30.36
CA LEU A 65 -12.31 -0.22 -30.57
C LEU A 65 -12.90 -0.63 -31.92
N SER A 66 -12.15 -1.42 -32.70
CA SER A 66 -12.72 -2.25 -33.76
C SER A 66 -13.48 -3.42 -33.12
N SER A 67 -14.49 -3.93 -33.81
CA SER A 67 -15.41 -4.99 -33.37
C SER A 67 -14.79 -6.38 -33.13
N ASP A 68 -13.50 -6.44 -32.82
CA ASP A 68 -12.81 -7.68 -32.53
C ASP A 68 -13.31 -8.29 -31.20
N PRO A 69 -13.41 -9.63 -31.12
CA PRO A 69 -13.95 -10.29 -29.94
C PRO A 69 -13.05 -10.03 -28.72
N ILE A 70 -13.66 -9.43 -27.69
CA ILE A 70 -13.00 -9.11 -26.43
C ILE A 70 -12.58 -10.42 -25.73
N LYS A 71 -11.28 -10.57 -25.45
CA LYS A 71 -10.75 -11.76 -24.78
C LYS A 71 -11.20 -11.82 -23.31
N SER A 72 -11.84 -12.92 -22.92
CA SER A 72 -12.22 -13.21 -21.54
C SER A 72 -11.04 -13.78 -20.74
N HIS A 73 -11.04 -13.56 -19.42
CA HIS A 73 -10.08 -14.21 -18.52
C HIS A 73 -10.81 -15.13 -17.53
N LYS A 74 -10.26 -16.33 -17.29
CA LYS A 74 -10.86 -17.29 -16.33
C LYS A 74 -10.76 -16.76 -14.90
N LYS A 75 -11.86 -16.86 -14.13
CA LYS A 75 -11.90 -16.56 -12.69
C LYS A 75 -10.98 -17.54 -11.96
N ARG A 76 -9.96 -17.02 -11.27
CA ARG A 76 -9.22 -17.80 -10.28
C ARG A 76 -10.06 -17.88 -9.01
N GLU A 77 -10.25 -19.07 -8.48
CA GLU A 77 -10.83 -19.24 -7.13
C GLU A 77 -9.89 -18.57 -6.13
N ARG A 78 -10.40 -17.55 -5.45
CA ARG A 78 -9.66 -16.86 -4.40
C ARG A 78 -9.90 -17.60 -3.09
N ARG A 79 -8.82 -18.00 -2.43
CA ARG A 79 -8.88 -18.52 -1.07
C ARG A 79 -9.17 -17.39 -0.10
N GLU A 80 -9.91 -17.72 0.96
CA GLU A 80 -10.20 -16.79 2.03
C GLU A 80 -8.94 -16.52 2.86
N LYS A 81 -8.73 -15.25 3.20
CA LYS A 81 -7.64 -14.81 4.08
C LYS A 81 -8.00 -15.15 5.52
N ALA A 82 -7.07 -15.75 6.26
CA ALA A 82 -7.27 -16.09 7.66
C ALA A 82 -7.65 -14.84 8.51
N PRO A 83 -8.42 -15.02 9.60
CA PRO A 83 -8.68 -13.94 10.54
C PRO A 83 -7.39 -13.42 11.19
N LEU A 84 -7.41 -12.16 11.64
CA LEU A 84 -6.23 -11.42 12.11
C LEU A 84 -5.44 -12.14 13.20
N TYR A 85 -6.10 -12.76 14.19
CA TYR A 85 -5.41 -13.46 15.26
C TYR A 85 -4.56 -14.65 14.76
N ILE A 86 -5.02 -15.36 13.71
CA ILE A 86 -4.25 -16.43 13.06
C ILE A 86 -3.08 -15.81 12.29
N LEU A 87 -3.33 -14.75 11.51
CA LEU A 87 -2.26 -14.05 10.77
C LEU A 87 -1.15 -13.58 11.71
N ASN A 88 -1.52 -12.92 12.82
CA ASN A 88 -0.60 -12.43 13.83
C ASN A 88 0.27 -13.57 14.40
N GLY A 89 -0.35 -14.70 14.75
CA GLY A 89 0.37 -15.88 15.22
C GLY A 89 1.37 -16.42 14.19
N ILE A 90 0.91 -16.69 12.96
CA ILE A 90 1.77 -17.25 11.90
C ILE A 90 2.89 -16.29 11.51
N TYR A 91 2.59 -15.00 11.32
CA TYR A 91 3.61 -14.02 10.94
C TYR A 91 4.65 -13.82 12.04
N ARG A 92 4.29 -13.90 13.33
CA ARG A 92 5.27 -13.89 14.42
C ARG A 92 6.21 -15.09 14.36
N GLU A 93 5.72 -16.27 14.01
CA GLU A 93 6.58 -17.43 13.81
C GLU A 93 7.48 -17.26 12.57
N ILE A 94 6.97 -16.69 11.47
CA ILE A 94 7.80 -16.32 10.31
C ILE A 94 8.93 -15.38 10.75
N LEU A 95 8.62 -14.32 11.49
CA LEU A 95 9.61 -13.35 11.97
C LEU A 95 10.67 -13.97 12.91
N LYS A 96 10.34 -15.03 13.67
CA LYS A 96 11.31 -15.77 14.48
C LYS A 96 12.22 -16.66 13.64
N VAL A 97 11.68 -17.26 12.58
CA VAL A 97 12.42 -18.16 11.70
C VAL A 97 13.43 -17.43 10.82
N PHE A 98 13.19 -16.16 10.54
CA PHE A 98 14.01 -15.33 9.65
C PHE A 98 14.64 -14.16 10.41
N PRO A 99 15.67 -14.38 11.25
CA PRO A 99 16.33 -13.31 12.01
C PRO A 99 16.86 -12.19 11.10
N LEU A 100 17.08 -11.00 11.66
CA LEU A 100 17.71 -9.90 10.94
C LEU A 100 19.19 -10.25 10.68
N SER A 101 19.66 -10.17 9.44
CA SER A 101 21.07 -10.34 9.09
C SER A 101 21.85 -9.07 9.44
N ASP A 102 23.17 -9.22 9.64
CA ASP A 102 24.06 -8.10 9.94
C ASP A 102 24.06 -7.06 8.80
N ASP A 103 24.07 -7.49 7.55
CA ASP A 103 24.01 -6.59 6.39
C ASP A 103 22.73 -5.74 6.39
N HIS A 104 21.58 -6.35 6.70
CA HIS A 104 20.30 -5.65 6.77
C HIS A 104 20.21 -4.75 7.99
N TYR A 105 20.76 -5.18 9.13
CA TYR A 105 20.90 -4.34 10.31
C TYR A 105 21.73 -3.09 10.00
N LEU A 106 22.92 -3.25 9.38
CA LEU A 106 23.78 -2.15 8.97
C LEU A 106 23.09 -1.24 7.94
N ALA A 107 22.32 -1.81 7.00
CA ALA A 107 21.54 -1.04 6.06
C ALA A 107 20.46 -0.18 6.75
N LEU A 108 19.77 -0.71 7.76
CA LEU A 108 18.81 0.06 8.58
C LEU A 108 19.51 1.13 9.42
N ARG A 109 20.67 0.82 10.02
CA ARG A 109 21.49 1.80 10.74
C ARG A 109 21.97 2.92 9.83
N LYS A 110 22.37 2.61 8.59
CA LYS A 110 22.75 3.60 7.57
C LYS A 110 21.59 4.50 7.15
N ARG A 111 20.34 4.03 7.27
CA ARG A 111 19.14 4.86 7.12
C ARG A 111 18.87 5.77 8.32
N GLY A 112 19.64 5.66 9.40
CA GLY A 112 19.53 6.51 10.58
C GLY A 112 18.65 5.96 11.71
N LEU A 113 18.17 4.71 11.58
CA LEU A 113 17.46 4.05 12.67
C LEU A 113 18.45 3.64 13.78
N THR A 114 18.03 3.71 15.04
CA THR A 114 18.79 3.21 16.19
C THR A 114 18.62 1.71 16.36
N SER A 115 19.45 1.09 17.22
CA SER A 115 19.32 -0.34 17.54
C SER A 115 18.00 -0.64 18.25
N GLU A 116 17.58 0.27 19.13
CA GLU A 116 16.35 0.19 19.88
C GLU A 116 15.14 0.28 18.94
N GLU A 117 15.15 1.22 17.98
CA GLU A 117 14.12 1.31 16.96
C GLU A 117 14.07 0.05 16.10
N ILE A 118 15.22 -0.44 15.64
CA ILE A 118 15.29 -1.66 14.80
C ILE A 118 14.71 -2.87 15.55
N TYR A 119 15.07 -3.01 16.82
CA TYR A 119 14.57 -4.09 17.67
C TYR A 119 13.06 -3.94 17.92
N MET A 120 12.61 -2.76 18.32
CA MET A 120 11.21 -2.44 18.63
C MET A 120 10.29 -2.69 17.45
N HIS A 121 10.69 -2.27 16.25
CA HIS A 121 9.91 -2.42 15.02
C HIS A 121 9.94 -3.84 14.45
N GLY A 122 10.77 -4.72 14.99
CA GLY A 122 10.77 -6.14 14.66
C GLY A 122 11.21 -6.45 13.24
N TYR A 123 12.09 -5.64 12.64
CA TYR A 123 12.62 -5.91 11.30
C TYR A 123 13.36 -7.25 11.25
N ARG A 124 13.25 -7.92 10.11
CA ARG A 124 13.78 -9.28 9.88
C ARG A 124 14.35 -9.40 8.46
N SER A 125 14.91 -10.55 8.09
CA SER A 125 15.54 -10.73 6.77
C SER A 125 14.97 -11.91 6.03
N LEU A 126 14.47 -11.68 4.83
CA LEU A 126 14.01 -12.75 3.95
C LEU A 126 15.17 -13.16 3.03
N PRO A 127 15.85 -14.29 3.26
CA PRO A 127 17.00 -14.72 2.46
C PRO A 127 16.54 -15.28 1.11
N VAL A 128 17.44 -15.38 0.12
CA VAL A 128 17.17 -16.13 -1.12
C VAL A 128 16.83 -17.59 -0.77
N GLU A 129 17.70 -18.23 0.02
CA GLU A 129 17.51 -19.59 0.52
C GLU A 129 16.61 -19.61 1.75
N ARG A 130 15.31 -19.85 1.52
CA ARG A 130 14.28 -19.85 2.58
C ARG A 130 13.53 -21.17 2.74
N TYR A 131 13.98 -22.22 2.05
CA TYR A 131 13.38 -23.55 2.13
C TYR A 131 13.41 -24.12 3.55
N GLN A 132 14.55 -23.98 4.24
CA GLN A 132 14.65 -24.45 5.63
C GLN A 132 13.71 -23.69 6.57
N GLY A 133 13.48 -22.40 6.30
CA GLY A 133 12.55 -21.61 7.10
C GLY A 133 11.11 -22.11 6.98
N ILE A 134 10.63 -22.38 5.76
CA ILE A 134 9.28 -22.95 5.59
C ILE A 134 9.17 -24.38 6.13
N LYS A 135 10.25 -25.19 6.08
CA LYS A 135 10.28 -26.51 6.73
C LYS A 135 10.19 -26.43 8.25
N LYS A 136 10.83 -25.44 8.87
CA LYS A 136 10.69 -25.18 10.31
C LYS A 136 9.25 -24.78 10.66
N LEU A 137 8.58 -23.98 9.83
CA LEU A 137 7.16 -23.65 10.04
C LEU A 137 6.26 -24.88 9.90
N GLU A 138 6.48 -25.73 8.89
CA GLU A 138 5.73 -27.01 8.77
C GLU A 138 5.89 -27.88 10.02
N GLN A 139 7.07 -27.90 10.65
CA GLN A 139 7.31 -28.63 11.90
C GLN A 139 6.60 -27.98 13.10
N ILE A 140 6.65 -26.65 13.23
CA ILE A 140 5.97 -25.91 14.30
C ILE A 140 4.46 -26.17 14.27
N PHE A 141 3.87 -26.18 13.07
CA PHE A 141 2.45 -26.43 12.86
C PHE A 141 2.14 -27.90 12.51
N LYS A 142 3.03 -28.83 12.91
CA LYS A 142 2.77 -30.26 12.76
C LYS A 142 1.52 -30.64 13.56
N GLY A 143 0.56 -31.28 12.90
CA GLY A 143 -0.72 -31.67 13.48
C GLY A 143 -1.89 -30.78 13.08
N TYR A 144 -1.64 -29.64 12.43
CA TYR A 144 -2.68 -28.83 11.79
C TYR A 144 -2.86 -29.23 10.32
N ASP A 145 -4.03 -28.94 9.75
CA ASP A 145 -4.24 -29.01 8.30
C ASP A 145 -3.48 -27.86 7.63
N LEU A 146 -2.28 -28.16 7.13
CA LEU A 146 -1.42 -27.17 6.48
C LEU A 146 -2.00 -26.68 5.14
N ASP A 147 -2.81 -27.47 4.41
CA ASP A 147 -3.42 -26.98 3.16
C ASP A 147 -4.44 -25.88 3.44
N ARG A 148 -5.24 -26.04 4.48
CA ARG A 148 -6.16 -24.99 4.94
C ARG A 148 -5.41 -23.84 5.59
N LEU A 149 -4.48 -24.12 6.51
CA LEU A 149 -3.77 -23.10 7.27
C LEU A 149 -2.88 -22.27 6.34
N PHE A 150 -1.80 -22.84 5.79
CA PHE A 150 -0.85 -22.08 4.97
C PHE A 150 -1.47 -21.51 3.71
N GLY A 151 -2.43 -22.23 3.11
CA GLY A 151 -3.16 -21.73 1.95
C GLY A 151 -4.14 -20.59 2.23
N SER A 152 -4.25 -20.13 3.49
CA SER A 152 -5.02 -18.93 3.89
C SER A 152 -4.13 -17.78 4.34
N ILE A 153 -2.80 -17.95 4.36
CA ILE A 153 -1.82 -16.97 4.83
C ILE A 153 -1.17 -16.28 3.62
N PRO A 154 -1.44 -14.97 3.40
CA PRO A 154 -0.77 -14.22 2.35
C PRO A 154 0.75 -14.27 2.49
N GLY A 155 1.44 -14.57 1.39
CA GLY A 155 2.89 -14.75 1.38
C GLY A 155 3.33 -16.21 1.40
N ILE A 156 2.44 -17.15 1.74
CA ILE A 156 2.72 -18.59 1.67
C ILE A 156 1.96 -19.20 0.49
N CYS A 157 2.65 -20.01 -0.32
CA CYS A 157 2.05 -20.70 -1.47
C CYS A 157 2.74 -22.04 -1.73
N LYS A 158 2.22 -22.82 -2.67
CA LYS A 158 2.92 -24.01 -3.18
C LYS A 158 3.72 -23.69 -4.43
N ARG A 159 4.92 -24.28 -4.51
CA ARG A 159 5.74 -24.33 -5.73
C ARG A 159 5.87 -25.76 -6.22
N LYS A 160 5.99 -25.92 -7.54
CA LYS A 160 6.32 -27.20 -8.16
C LYS A 160 7.80 -27.52 -7.91
N GLY A 161 8.07 -28.74 -7.46
CA GLY A 161 9.41 -29.31 -7.36
C GLY A 161 9.88 -29.86 -8.71
N LYS A 162 11.19 -30.09 -8.80
CA LYS A 162 11.83 -30.62 -10.03
C LYS A 162 11.29 -32.00 -10.44
N ASN A 163 10.84 -32.80 -9.48
CA ASN A 163 10.36 -34.17 -9.68
C ASN A 163 8.82 -34.28 -9.74
N GLY A 164 8.12 -33.19 -10.08
CA GLY A 164 6.64 -33.20 -10.22
C GLY A 164 5.84 -33.06 -8.93
N GLY A 165 6.46 -33.23 -7.75
CA GLY A 165 5.83 -32.93 -6.46
C GLY A 165 5.62 -31.42 -6.22
N SER A 166 4.94 -31.06 -5.13
CA SER A 166 4.81 -29.65 -4.69
C SER A 166 5.29 -29.48 -3.25
N TYR A 167 5.75 -28.29 -2.90
CA TYR A 167 6.22 -27.95 -1.56
C TYR A 167 5.79 -26.53 -1.19
N TRP A 168 5.63 -26.26 0.11
CA TRP A 168 5.31 -24.92 0.61
C TRP A 168 6.49 -23.97 0.44
N TRP A 169 6.18 -22.70 0.23
CA TRP A 169 7.16 -21.66 -0.04
C TRP A 169 6.68 -20.32 0.50
N ILE A 170 7.62 -19.49 0.96
CA ILE A 170 7.36 -18.09 1.29
C ILE A 170 7.74 -17.23 0.09
N GLN A 171 6.74 -16.76 -0.64
CA GLN A 171 6.90 -15.95 -1.83
C GLN A 171 7.48 -14.58 -1.49
N GLY A 172 8.21 -13.97 -2.42
CA GLY A 172 8.82 -12.63 -2.28
C GLY A 172 10.29 -12.62 -2.72
N GLY A 173 10.86 -11.43 -2.94
CA GLY A 173 12.29 -11.26 -3.20
C GLY A 173 13.13 -11.43 -1.92
N SER A 174 14.46 -11.45 -2.04
CA SER A 174 15.31 -11.29 -0.86
C SER A 174 15.27 -9.84 -0.37
N GLY A 175 15.31 -9.62 0.93
CA GLY A 175 15.15 -8.28 1.47
C GLY A 175 14.91 -8.17 2.97
N ILE A 176 14.70 -6.93 3.41
CA ILE A 176 14.32 -6.61 4.78
C ILE A 176 12.82 -6.81 4.93
N ILE A 177 12.42 -7.73 5.82
CA ILE A 177 11.03 -7.94 6.22
C ILE A 177 10.63 -6.83 7.18
N ILE A 178 9.48 -6.22 6.89
CA ILE A 178 8.87 -5.14 7.64
C ILE A 178 7.47 -5.58 8.09
N PRO A 179 7.25 -5.77 9.40
CA PRO A 179 5.93 -6.08 9.92
C PRO A 179 4.93 -4.94 9.70
N VAL A 180 3.75 -5.26 9.16
CA VAL A 180 2.61 -4.33 9.10
C VAL A 180 1.75 -4.56 10.33
N LEU A 181 1.62 -3.54 11.18
CA LEU A 181 0.95 -3.63 12.47
C LEU A 181 -0.42 -2.96 12.43
N THR A 182 -1.37 -3.54 13.14
CA THR A 182 -2.63 -2.88 13.50
C THR A 182 -2.45 -1.95 14.69
N ILE A 183 -3.51 -1.22 15.02
CA ILE A 183 -3.57 -0.37 16.23
C ILE A 183 -3.25 -1.13 17.53
N ASP A 184 -3.50 -2.44 17.57
CA ASP A 184 -3.25 -3.31 18.72
C ASP A 184 -1.91 -4.04 18.65
N LYS A 185 -1.01 -3.59 17.76
CA LYS A 185 0.32 -4.16 17.54
C LYS A 185 0.27 -5.62 17.08
N GLU A 186 -0.84 -6.04 16.47
CA GLU A 186 -0.96 -7.34 15.81
C GLU A 186 -0.39 -7.29 14.40
N VAL A 187 0.30 -8.34 13.97
CA VAL A 187 0.89 -8.39 12.63
C VAL A 187 -0.18 -8.78 11.62
N ALA A 188 -0.68 -7.82 10.84
CA ALA A 188 -1.72 -8.03 9.82
C ALA A 188 -1.17 -8.52 8.46
N GLY A 189 0.13 -8.31 8.24
CA GLY A 189 0.81 -8.64 7.00
C GLY A 189 2.31 -8.37 7.11
N LEU A 190 3.04 -8.76 6.07
CA LEU A 190 4.47 -8.52 5.96
C LEU A 190 4.77 -7.80 4.64
N GLN A 191 5.67 -6.82 4.72
CA GLN A 191 6.29 -6.19 3.56
C GLN A 191 7.75 -6.63 3.47
N VAL A 192 8.30 -6.60 2.25
CA VAL A 192 9.72 -6.82 2.01
C VAL A 192 10.27 -5.66 1.21
N ARG A 193 11.28 -4.99 1.77
CA ARG A 193 12.13 -4.07 1.03
C ARG A 193 13.20 -4.88 0.31
N LEU A 194 13.18 -4.88 -1.01
CA LEU A 194 14.06 -5.72 -1.82
C LEU A 194 15.52 -5.28 -1.74
N ASP A 195 16.44 -6.25 -1.72
CA ASP A 195 17.89 -5.99 -1.81
C ASP A 195 18.25 -5.43 -3.18
N ASN A 196 17.76 -6.11 -4.22
CA ASN A 196 18.06 -5.85 -5.63
C ASN A 196 16.75 -5.62 -6.40
N PRO A 197 16.12 -4.44 -6.28
CA PRO A 197 14.91 -4.12 -7.02
C PRO A 197 15.21 -4.03 -8.52
N THR A 198 14.53 -4.83 -9.34
CA THR A 198 14.70 -4.87 -10.80
C THR A 198 13.84 -3.83 -11.54
N SER A 199 13.00 -3.11 -10.81
CA SER A 199 12.12 -2.04 -11.29
C SER A 199 12.08 -0.91 -10.26
N ASN A 200 11.26 0.12 -10.49
CA ASN A 200 11.00 1.17 -9.50
C ASN A 200 10.29 0.66 -8.22
N THR A 201 9.90 -0.61 -8.16
CA THR A 201 9.25 -1.22 -6.99
C THR A 201 10.28 -1.65 -5.95
N LYS A 202 10.53 -0.78 -4.97
CA LYS A 202 11.46 -1.06 -3.86
C LYS A 202 10.87 -1.93 -2.75
N TYR A 203 9.54 -1.96 -2.63
CA TYR A 203 8.81 -2.67 -1.58
C TYR A 203 7.76 -3.59 -2.19
N LEU A 204 7.62 -4.80 -1.63
CA LEU A 204 6.59 -5.75 -2.00
C LEU A 204 5.81 -6.19 -0.75
N ASN A 205 4.48 -6.16 -0.83
CA ASN A 205 3.65 -6.87 0.13
C ASN A 205 3.84 -8.38 -0.10
N LEU A 206 3.98 -9.15 0.98
CA LEU A 206 3.92 -10.61 0.91
C LEU A 206 2.49 -11.03 0.61
N SER A 207 2.22 -11.13 -0.68
CA SER A 207 0.96 -11.55 -1.26
C SER A 207 1.22 -12.69 -2.22
N THR A 208 0.30 -13.64 -2.23
CA THR A 208 0.36 -14.84 -3.05
C THR A 208 -0.88 -14.96 -3.94
N ASP A 209 -1.57 -13.85 -4.19
CA ASP A 209 -2.67 -13.82 -5.16
C ASP A 209 -2.20 -14.36 -6.51
N GLY A 210 -2.94 -15.32 -7.05
CA GLY A 210 -2.61 -15.96 -8.31
C GLY A 210 -1.50 -17.02 -8.29
N TYR A 211 -0.94 -17.37 -7.12
CA TYR A 211 -0.06 -18.53 -6.96
C TYR A 211 -0.88 -19.78 -6.59
N ASP A 212 -0.31 -20.97 -6.83
CA ASP A 212 -0.92 -22.22 -6.38
C ASP A 212 -1.05 -22.23 -4.86
N LYS A 213 -2.25 -22.55 -4.37
CA LYS A 213 -2.62 -22.46 -2.94
C LYS A 213 -2.30 -21.10 -2.30
N GLY A 214 -2.31 -20.01 -3.07
CA GLY A 214 -1.97 -18.67 -2.59
C GLY A 214 -3.17 -17.83 -2.18
N THR A 215 -2.91 -16.84 -1.33
CA THR A 215 -3.90 -15.88 -0.80
C THR A 215 -3.44 -14.44 -1.02
N SER A 216 -4.38 -13.53 -1.31
CA SER A 216 -4.11 -12.10 -1.41
C SER A 216 -3.96 -11.46 -0.02
N CYS A 217 -3.02 -10.54 0.15
CA CYS A 217 -2.90 -9.76 1.39
C CYS A 217 -3.99 -8.71 1.57
N GLY A 218 -4.68 -8.32 0.49
CA GLY A 218 -5.54 -7.15 0.48
C GLY A 218 -4.75 -5.85 0.64
N ILE A 219 -5.40 -4.81 1.15
CA ILE A 219 -4.73 -3.57 1.57
C ILE A 219 -4.01 -3.85 2.89
N LEU A 220 -2.80 -3.30 3.03
CA LEU A 220 -1.99 -3.36 4.24
C LEU A 220 -1.69 -1.93 4.67
N THR A 221 -2.35 -1.45 5.71
CA THR A 221 -2.09 -0.14 6.30
C THR A 221 -1.45 -0.34 7.67
N HIS A 222 -0.26 0.23 7.84
CA HIS A 222 0.51 0.10 9.07
C HIS A 222 0.11 1.20 10.06
N VAL A 223 0.00 0.86 11.34
CA VAL A 223 -0.25 1.81 12.43
C VAL A 223 0.91 1.75 13.43
N ALA A 224 1.66 2.84 13.51
CA ALA A 224 2.76 3.04 14.45
C ALA A 224 2.28 3.97 15.58
N LEU A 225 2.17 3.41 16.79
CA LEU A 225 1.76 4.16 17.98
C LEU A 225 2.87 4.16 19.04
N PRO A 226 3.25 5.34 19.58
CA PRO A 226 4.19 5.40 20.68
C PRO A 226 3.52 4.91 21.97
N SER A 227 4.32 4.53 22.97
CA SER A 227 3.79 4.21 24.31
C SER A 227 3.20 5.42 25.00
N THR A 228 3.69 6.61 24.67
CA THR A 228 3.24 7.89 25.21
C THR A 228 3.21 8.89 24.07
N LEU A 229 2.05 9.53 23.88
CA LEU A 229 1.88 10.57 22.88
C LEU A 229 2.46 11.89 23.40
N LYS A 230 3.28 12.54 22.58
CA LYS A 230 3.74 13.92 22.82
C LYS A 230 2.77 14.93 22.24
N THR A 231 2.00 14.53 21.24
CA THR A 231 0.97 15.32 20.57
C THR A 231 -0.21 14.43 20.22
N ASN A 232 -1.39 15.01 20.11
CA ASN A 232 -2.60 14.36 19.62
C ASN A 232 -2.62 14.24 18.09
N ASP A 233 -1.61 14.77 17.40
CA ASP A 233 -1.54 14.73 15.94
C ASP A 233 -1.45 13.29 15.41
N ILE A 234 -2.20 13.03 14.34
CA ILE A 234 -2.15 11.80 13.57
C ILE A 234 -1.49 12.09 12.24
N TRP A 235 -0.35 11.43 12.01
CA TRP A 235 0.41 11.56 10.78
C TRP A 235 0.03 10.45 9.79
N ILE A 236 -0.07 10.78 8.51
CA ILE A 236 -0.31 9.83 7.42
C ILE A 236 0.82 9.96 6.42
N THR A 237 1.55 8.88 6.14
CA THR A 237 2.72 8.90 5.25
C THR A 237 2.79 7.66 4.35
N GLU A 238 3.64 7.74 3.33
CA GLU A 238 3.92 6.63 2.42
C GLU A 238 4.94 5.64 3.01
N GLY A 239 4.45 4.46 3.38
CA GLY A 239 5.27 3.31 3.76
C GLY A 239 5.56 3.17 5.26
N THR A 240 5.73 1.92 5.67
CA THR A 240 5.83 1.53 7.08
C THR A 240 7.06 2.09 7.81
N ILE A 241 8.24 2.10 7.18
CA ILE A 241 9.46 2.63 7.83
C ILE A 241 9.30 4.11 8.17
N LYS A 242 8.59 4.88 7.34
CA LYS A 242 8.37 6.31 7.59
C LYS A 242 7.46 6.54 8.78
N ALA A 243 6.36 5.80 8.86
CA ALA A 243 5.46 5.82 10.01
C ALA A 243 6.22 5.45 11.31
N ASN A 244 7.09 4.44 11.25
CA ASN A 244 7.94 4.04 12.37
C ASN A 244 8.88 5.15 12.83
N VAL A 245 9.49 5.88 11.90
CA VAL A 245 10.38 7.01 12.21
C VAL A 245 9.60 8.19 12.80
N ILE A 246 8.45 8.55 12.24
CA ILE A 246 7.56 9.58 12.80
C ILE A 246 7.21 9.23 14.25
N MET A 247 6.74 8.00 14.48
CA MET A 247 6.39 7.53 15.82
C MET A 247 7.57 7.65 16.79
N SER A 248 8.75 7.18 16.38
CA SER A 248 9.91 7.12 17.28
C SER A 248 10.52 8.50 17.55
N ARG A 249 10.54 9.40 16.56
CA ARG A 249 11.24 10.69 16.63
C ARG A 249 10.36 11.86 17.02
N LEU A 250 9.08 11.83 16.61
CA LEU A 250 8.11 12.88 16.93
C LEU A 250 7.20 12.47 18.09
N GLN A 251 7.21 11.19 18.50
CA GLN A 251 6.33 10.65 19.55
C GLN A 251 4.85 10.92 19.24
N ALA A 252 4.49 10.78 17.96
CA ALA A 252 3.14 10.99 17.44
C ALA A 252 2.58 9.68 16.86
N SER A 253 1.25 9.60 16.76
CA SER A 253 0.59 8.51 16.04
C SER A 253 0.89 8.62 14.55
N ALA A 254 1.24 7.52 13.89
CA ALA A 254 1.52 7.52 12.46
C ALA A 254 0.89 6.34 11.72
N ILE A 255 0.32 6.63 10.55
CA ILE A 255 -0.31 5.69 9.64
C ILE A 255 0.56 5.60 8.39
N GLY A 256 1.06 4.40 8.08
CA GLY A 256 1.87 4.12 6.90
C GLY A 256 1.05 3.39 5.85
N ILE A 257 0.64 4.07 4.77
CA ILE A 257 -0.14 3.47 3.68
C ILE A 257 0.76 2.74 2.67
N SER A 258 0.24 1.64 2.12
CA SER A 258 0.93 0.87 1.07
C SER A 258 0.67 1.44 -0.32
N GLY A 259 1.49 2.44 -0.69
CA GLY A 259 1.32 3.17 -1.94
C GLY A 259 0.18 4.18 -1.87
N VAL A 260 0.24 5.17 -2.75
CA VAL A 260 -0.58 6.39 -2.64
C VAL A 260 -2.08 6.19 -2.79
N ALA A 261 -2.54 5.08 -3.37
CA ALA A 261 -3.97 4.74 -3.50
C ALA A 261 -4.49 3.83 -2.36
N GLY A 262 -3.62 3.41 -1.43
CA GLY A 262 -3.94 2.42 -0.41
C GLY A 262 -4.59 2.96 0.86
N TRP A 263 -5.32 4.08 0.81
CA TRP A 263 -5.80 4.83 1.98
C TRP A 263 -7.25 4.53 2.40
N HIS A 264 -7.92 3.58 1.77
CA HIS A 264 -9.37 3.39 1.96
C HIS A 264 -9.80 3.01 3.40
N ASP A 265 -8.90 2.50 4.23
CA ASP A 265 -9.14 2.17 5.64
C ASP A 265 -8.70 3.28 6.62
N VAL A 266 -8.11 4.38 6.13
CA VAL A 266 -7.54 5.45 6.97
C VAL A 266 -8.59 6.10 7.88
N LEU A 267 -9.82 6.30 7.41
CA LEU A 267 -10.89 6.90 8.24
C LEU A 267 -11.19 6.05 9.49
N GLU A 268 -11.32 4.74 9.30
CA GLU A 268 -11.59 3.82 10.41
C GLU A 268 -10.41 3.78 11.38
N ILE A 269 -9.18 3.79 10.85
CA ILE A 269 -7.97 3.83 11.66
C ILE A 269 -7.90 5.11 12.49
N ILE A 270 -8.17 6.28 11.91
CA ILE A 270 -8.19 7.56 12.63
C ILE A 270 -9.20 7.50 13.78
N ARG A 271 -10.45 7.06 13.52
CA ARG A 271 -11.48 6.92 14.57
C ARG A 271 -11.03 5.98 15.68
N ASN A 272 -10.38 4.88 15.34
CA ASN A 272 -9.87 3.91 16.31
C ASN A 272 -8.71 4.48 17.14
N ILE A 273 -7.81 5.28 16.54
CA ILE A 273 -6.74 5.97 17.26
C ILE A 273 -7.34 6.98 18.24
N HIS A 274 -8.28 7.83 17.79
CA HIS A 274 -8.96 8.78 18.67
C HIS A 274 -9.62 8.08 19.86
N LYS A 275 -10.39 7.01 19.59
CA LYS A 275 -11.04 6.23 20.64
C LYS A 275 -10.05 5.58 21.61
N LYS A 276 -8.94 5.03 21.11
CA LYS A 276 -7.95 4.32 21.93
C LYS A 276 -7.20 5.25 22.88
N HIS A 277 -6.96 6.49 22.44
CA HIS A 277 -6.19 7.48 23.20
C HIS A 277 -7.05 8.59 23.82
N ASP A 278 -8.38 8.48 23.72
CA ASP A 278 -9.35 9.48 24.19
C ASP A 278 -9.05 10.90 23.65
N ILE A 279 -8.74 10.98 22.35
CA ILE A 279 -8.41 12.24 21.67
C ILE A 279 -9.71 12.87 21.17
N SER A 280 -10.02 14.08 21.66
CA SER A 280 -11.15 14.89 21.21
C SER A 280 -10.77 16.04 20.27
N GLU A 281 -9.48 16.36 20.17
CA GLU A 281 -8.90 17.38 19.29
C GLU A 281 -7.44 17.05 18.96
N GLY A 282 -6.98 17.44 17.77
CA GLY A 282 -5.61 17.20 17.29
C GLY A 282 -5.53 17.34 15.78
N ASN A 283 -4.34 17.52 15.22
CA ASN A 283 -4.21 17.75 13.79
C ASN A 283 -4.12 16.44 13.01
N ILE A 284 -4.63 16.42 11.77
CA ILE A 284 -4.36 15.33 10.81
C ILE A 284 -3.29 15.82 9.84
N ILE A 285 -2.11 15.20 9.88
CA ILE A 285 -0.94 15.64 9.11
C ILE A 285 -0.65 14.66 7.97
N ILE A 286 -0.83 15.10 6.72
CA ILE A 286 -0.49 14.34 5.52
C ILE A 286 0.96 14.63 5.14
N ALA A 287 1.84 13.63 5.26
CA ALA A 287 3.29 13.72 5.06
C ALA A 287 3.78 12.74 3.98
N PHE A 288 3.36 12.97 2.74
CA PHE A 288 3.83 12.20 1.57
C PHE A 288 5.23 12.66 1.14
N ASP A 289 5.96 11.85 0.38
CA ASP A 289 7.33 12.18 -0.06
C ASP A 289 7.37 13.53 -0.76
N ALA A 290 8.38 14.35 -0.51
CA ALA A 290 8.49 15.72 -1.04
C ALA A 290 8.57 15.81 -2.58
N ASP A 291 8.64 14.67 -3.27
CA ASP A 291 8.57 14.59 -4.74
C ASP A 291 7.14 14.47 -5.29
N TYR A 292 6.10 14.59 -4.45
CA TYR A 292 4.71 14.61 -4.89
C TYR A 292 4.44 15.73 -5.90
N GLU A 293 5.15 16.87 -5.81
CA GLU A 293 4.98 18.03 -6.70
C GLU A 293 5.27 17.69 -8.17
N GLN A 294 6.11 16.69 -8.40
CA GLN A 294 6.50 16.23 -9.75
C GLN A 294 5.62 15.07 -10.25
N LYS A 295 4.66 14.62 -9.44
CA LYS A 295 3.86 13.42 -9.69
C LYS A 295 2.38 13.69 -9.52
N GLU A 296 1.73 14.08 -10.60
CA GLU A 296 0.29 14.32 -10.66
C GLU A 296 -0.55 13.22 -10.00
N GLN A 297 -0.20 11.94 -10.24
CA GLN A 297 -0.92 10.81 -9.67
C GLN A 297 -0.83 10.75 -8.13
N VAL A 298 0.31 11.17 -7.56
CA VAL A 298 0.50 11.22 -6.11
C VAL A 298 -0.36 12.33 -5.52
N PHE A 299 -0.29 13.53 -6.11
CA PHE A 299 -1.12 14.66 -5.70
C PHE A 299 -2.62 14.36 -5.81
N TYR A 300 -3.04 13.68 -6.89
CA TYR A 300 -4.42 13.24 -7.09
C TYR A 300 -4.93 12.41 -5.91
N HIS A 301 -4.23 11.31 -5.58
CA HIS A 301 -4.67 10.45 -4.49
C HIS A 301 -4.57 11.11 -3.12
N MET A 302 -3.57 11.98 -2.93
CA MET A 302 -3.45 12.78 -1.73
C MET A 302 -4.66 13.73 -1.56
N ALA A 303 -5.10 14.37 -2.64
CA ALA A 303 -6.28 15.24 -2.65
C ALA A 303 -7.59 14.45 -2.48
N GLU A 304 -7.71 13.26 -3.06
CA GLU A 304 -8.87 12.37 -2.82
C GLU A 304 -8.95 11.97 -1.34
N MET A 305 -7.83 11.57 -0.74
CA MET A 305 -7.75 11.22 0.67
C MET A 305 -8.13 12.41 1.56
N TYR A 306 -7.57 13.60 1.28
CA TYR A 306 -7.92 14.84 1.97
C TYR A 306 -9.43 15.08 1.96
N LYS A 307 -10.07 15.04 0.78
CA LYS A 307 -11.52 15.28 0.65
C LYS A 307 -12.34 14.29 1.46
N VAL A 308 -11.91 13.03 1.51
CA VAL A 308 -12.62 12.00 2.27
C VAL A 308 -12.46 12.20 3.78
N ILE A 309 -11.29 12.63 4.26
CA ILE A 309 -11.05 12.98 5.67
C ILE A 309 -11.82 14.25 6.05
N GLU A 310 -11.76 15.29 5.22
CA GLU A 310 -12.42 16.58 5.45
C GLU A 310 -13.94 16.43 5.59
N ASN A 311 -14.56 15.59 4.75
CA ASN A 311 -15.99 15.30 4.81
C ASN A 311 -16.40 14.49 6.06
N GLU A 312 -15.46 13.76 6.66
CA GLU A 312 -15.74 12.87 7.79
C GLU A 312 -15.48 13.54 9.15
N PHE A 313 -14.45 14.38 9.23
CA PHE A 313 -13.99 14.95 10.50
C PHE A 313 -14.23 16.46 10.57
N ASN A 314 -14.72 16.94 11.72
CA ASN A 314 -14.94 18.36 11.98
C ASN A 314 -13.61 19.12 11.99
N GLN A 315 -13.41 20.01 11.03
CA GLN A 315 -12.15 20.75 10.85
C GLN A 315 -11.82 21.73 11.98
N ASN A 316 -12.80 22.10 12.82
CA ASN A 316 -12.52 22.89 14.03
C ASN A 316 -11.86 22.06 15.14
N GLN A 317 -12.02 20.73 15.12
CA GLN A 317 -11.43 19.80 16.08
C GLN A 317 -10.22 19.06 15.50
N TYR A 318 -10.30 18.74 14.20
CA TYR A 318 -9.31 17.97 13.47
C TYR A 318 -8.90 18.66 12.17
N PRO A 319 -8.25 19.83 12.25
CA PRO A 319 -7.77 20.51 11.06
C PRO A 319 -6.75 19.62 10.33
N ILE A 320 -6.83 19.62 9.00
CA ILE A 320 -5.95 18.81 8.15
C ILE A 320 -4.86 19.69 7.56
N TYR A 321 -3.61 19.26 7.70
CA TYR A 321 -2.45 19.93 7.12
C TYR A 321 -1.62 18.99 6.26
N PHE A 322 -0.90 19.58 5.31
CA PHE A 322 0.15 18.92 4.56
C PHE A 322 1.51 19.29 5.13
N ALA A 323 2.32 18.29 5.46
CA ALA A 323 3.70 18.49 5.84
C ALA A 323 4.54 18.73 4.58
N THR A 324 5.23 19.86 4.54
CA THR A 324 6.09 20.27 3.42
C THR A 324 7.49 20.59 3.91
N TRP A 325 8.49 20.24 3.10
CA TRP A 325 9.89 20.52 3.37
C TRP A 325 10.69 20.59 2.08
N ASP A 326 11.90 21.13 2.16
CA ASP A 326 12.81 21.18 1.04
C ASP A 326 13.33 19.77 0.72
N ILE A 327 13.03 19.27 -0.48
CA ILE A 327 13.44 17.94 -0.96
C ILE A 327 14.95 17.71 -0.87
N ARG A 328 15.78 18.76 -0.89
CA ARG A 328 17.24 18.67 -0.74
C ARG A 328 17.66 18.19 0.66
N LYS A 329 16.78 18.34 1.66
CA LYS A 329 17.00 17.87 3.03
C LYS A 329 16.61 16.40 3.24
N GLY A 330 16.05 15.77 2.22
CA GLY A 330 15.56 14.39 2.29
C GLY A 330 14.33 14.22 1.42
N LYS A 331 14.26 13.12 0.67
CA LYS A 331 13.10 12.82 -0.17
C LYS A 331 11.90 12.43 0.68
N GLY A 332 12.11 11.50 1.62
CA GLY A 332 11.08 11.04 2.52
C GLY A 332 11.04 11.86 3.80
N ILE A 333 9.88 11.85 4.46
CA ILE A 333 9.74 12.46 5.79
C ILE A 333 10.67 11.79 6.81
N ASP A 334 10.96 10.50 6.64
CA ASP A 334 11.93 9.78 7.48
C ASP A 334 13.33 10.36 7.37
N ASP A 335 13.82 10.60 6.15
CA ASP A 335 15.14 11.21 5.93
C ASP A 335 15.22 12.59 6.62
N TYR A 336 14.18 13.42 6.45
CA TYR A 336 14.17 14.78 6.97
C TYR A 336 14.08 14.81 8.51
N VAL A 337 13.20 14.01 9.12
CA VAL A 337 13.06 13.95 10.58
C VAL A 337 14.30 13.34 11.24
N ILE A 338 14.93 12.34 10.63
CA ILE A 338 16.19 11.76 11.12
C ILE A 338 17.32 12.80 11.14
N SER A 339 17.32 13.75 10.20
CA SER A 339 18.28 14.86 10.18
C SER A 339 18.05 15.93 11.27
N GLY A 340 17.02 15.76 12.12
CA GLY A 340 16.59 16.75 13.11
C GLY A 340 15.66 17.82 12.54
N GLY A 341 15.20 17.63 11.31
CA GLY A 341 14.27 18.53 10.65
C GLY A 341 12.84 18.39 11.17
N PHE A 342 12.07 19.47 11.06
CA PHE A 342 10.63 19.47 11.27
C PHE A 342 9.94 20.16 10.09
N PRO A 343 8.90 19.54 9.48
CA PRO A 343 8.25 20.10 8.30
C PRO A 343 7.38 21.31 8.64
N LEU A 344 7.17 22.16 7.64
CA LEU A 344 6.17 23.23 7.70
C LEU A 344 4.80 22.64 7.37
N PHE A 345 3.79 23.05 8.12
CA PHE A 345 2.40 22.66 7.88
C PHE A 345 1.71 23.73 7.04
N VAL A 346 1.07 23.28 5.98
CA VAL A 346 0.32 24.14 5.06
C VAL A 346 -1.06 23.55 4.83
N ASP A 347 -2.06 24.38 4.57
CA ASP A 347 -3.41 23.94 4.27
C ASP A 347 -3.59 23.53 2.79
N MET A 348 -4.81 23.13 2.44
CA MET A 348 -5.16 22.74 1.08
C MET A 348 -5.07 23.89 0.06
N GLU A 349 -5.35 25.13 0.47
CA GLU A 349 -5.26 26.27 -0.43
C GLU A 349 -3.81 26.58 -0.80
N GLU A 350 -2.91 26.57 0.18
CA GLU A 350 -1.49 26.82 -0.04
C GLU A 350 -0.86 25.69 -0.86
N ILE A 351 -1.20 24.43 -0.60
CA ILE A 351 -0.64 23.32 -1.39
C ILE A 351 -1.13 23.36 -2.84
N GLN A 352 -2.40 23.72 -3.11
CA GLN A 352 -2.89 23.91 -4.48
C GLN A 352 -2.18 25.05 -5.20
N LYS A 353 -1.93 26.18 -4.51
CA LYS A 353 -1.18 27.32 -5.06
C LYS A 353 0.25 26.91 -5.46
N LYS A 354 0.94 26.13 -4.61
CA LYS A 354 2.31 25.65 -4.88
C LYS A 354 2.40 24.73 -6.10
N ASN A 355 1.40 23.87 -6.31
CA ASN A 355 1.48 22.84 -7.33
C ASN A 355 0.88 23.23 -8.68
N GLY A 356 0.20 24.39 -8.79
CA GLY A 356 -0.47 24.81 -10.02
C GLY A 356 -1.66 23.92 -10.45
N PHE A 357 -1.95 22.84 -9.71
CA PHE A 357 -3.09 21.97 -9.94
C PHE A 357 -4.33 22.50 -9.22
N LYS A 358 -5.35 22.89 -9.98
CA LYS A 358 -6.70 23.13 -9.44
C LYS A 358 -7.43 21.80 -9.33
N TYR A 359 -7.44 21.19 -8.15
CA TYR A 359 -8.32 20.07 -7.84
C TYR A 359 -9.56 20.54 -7.07
N LEU A 360 -10.33 21.42 -7.72
CA LEU A 360 -11.70 21.75 -7.33
C LEU A 360 -12.65 21.27 -8.42
#